data_AF-A0A841DBA8-F1
#
_entry.id   AF-A0A841DBA8-F1
#
_cell.length_a   1.000
_cell.length_b   1.000
_cell.length_c   1.000
_cell.angle_alpha   90.00
_cell.angle_beta   90.00
_cell.angle_gamma   90.00
#
_symmetry.space_group_name_H-M   'P 1'
#
loop_
_entity.id
_entity.type
_entity.pdbx_description
1 polymer ?
#
loop_
_entity_poly.entity_id
_entity_poly.type
_entity_poly.pdbx_seq_one_letter_code
_entity_poly.pdbx_strand_id
1 'polypeptide(L)' 'MAGDEWDIYVVTEVREWIEQLDDATHARVVQAIDALAEGGPGLAWMTQGMAVPPEGFRLMEVSA' A
#
# COMPACT_ATOMS: atom_id res chain seq x y z
N MET A 1 6.39 10.85 -17.82
CA MET A 1 5.39 9.82 -17.55
C MET A 1 5.10 9.92 -16.07
N ALA A 2 4.09 10.68 -15.68
CA ALA A 2 3.67 10.72 -14.29
C ALA A 2 3.02 9.36 -14.04
N GLY A 3 3.75 8.44 -13.40
CA GLY A 3 3.17 7.20 -12.93
C GLY A 3 2.10 7.58 -11.92
N ASP A 4 0.92 6.96 -12.03
CA ASP A 4 -0.18 7.14 -11.08
C ASP A 4 0.31 6.75 -9.68
N GLU A 5 0.84 7.72 -8.94
CA GLU A 5 1.21 7.60 -7.52
C GLU A 5 -0.09 7.38 -6.75
N TRP A 6 -0.17 6.26 -6.02
CA TRP A 6 -1.38 5.87 -5.30
C TRP A 6 -1.38 6.51 -3.93
N ASP A 7 -2.42 7.29 -3.63
CA ASP A 7 -2.67 7.77 -2.28
C ASP A 7 -3.05 6.60 -1.36
N ILE A 8 -2.24 6.34 -0.33
CA ILE A 8 -2.53 5.33 0.69
C ILE A 8 -3.15 6.00 1.92
N TYR A 9 -4.36 5.59 2.25
CA TYR A 9 -5.04 6.02 3.46
C TYR A 9 -4.94 4.93 4.53
N VAL A 10 -4.35 5.27 5.67
CA VAL A 10 -4.31 4.41 6.86
C VAL A 10 -5.30 4.91 7.90
N VAL A 11 -5.99 4.00 8.57
CA VAL A 11 -6.86 4.34 9.70
C VAL A 11 -6.03 4.76 10.91
N THR A 12 -6.63 5.57 11.79
CA THR A 12 -5.97 6.11 12.98
C THR A 12 -5.29 5.04 13.84
N GLU A 13 -5.93 3.90 14.07
CA GLU A 13 -5.36 2.78 14.85
C GLU A 13 -4.04 2.27 14.24
N VAL A 14 -3.97 2.15 12.91
CA VAL A 14 -2.75 1.70 12.22
C VAL A 14 -1.67 2.76 12.30
N ARG A 15 -2.02 4.04 12.18
CA ARG A 15 -1.09 5.15 12.37
C ARG A 15 -0.49 5.15 13.78
N GLU A 16 -1.33 5.07 14.80
CA GLU A 16 -0.89 5.06 16.20
C GLU A 16 -0.02 3.84 16.51
N TRP A 17 -0.32 2.70 15.90
CA TRP A 17 0.53 1.52 15.99
C TRP A 17 1.91 1.74 15.36
N ILE A 18 1.99 2.34 14.17
CA ILE A 18 3.27 2.65 13.49
C ILE A 18 4.12 3.60 14.34
N GLU A 19 3.51 4.62 14.95
CA GLU A 19 4.19 5.60 15.80
C GLU A 19 4.79 4.97 17.08
N GLN A 20 4.33 3.78 17.49
CA GLN A 20 4.85 3.05 18.66
C GLN A 20 5.93 2.02 18.33
N LEU A 21 6.27 1.82 17.06
CA LEU A 21 7.31 0.88 16.63
C LEU A 21 8.71 1.41 16.97
N ASP A 22 9.65 0.48 17.20
CA ASP A 22 11.06 0.82 17.25
C ASP A 22 11.55 1.37 15.89
N ASP A 23 12.59 2.21 15.90
CA ASP A 23 13.06 2.93 14.71
C ASP A 23 13.35 2.00 13.51
N ALA A 24 13.87 0.80 13.77
CA ALA A 24 14.22 -0.14 12.71
C ALA A 24 12.97 -0.78 12.08
N THR A 25 11.97 -1.11 12.90
CA THR A 25 10.69 -1.66 12.43
C THR A 25 9.85 -0.57 11.76
N HIS A 26 9.81 0.63 12.31
CA HIS A 26 9.15 1.80 11.73
C HIS A 26 9.66 2.05 10.29
N ALA A 27 10.98 2.13 10.11
CA ALA A 27 11.59 2.39 8.81
C ALA A 27 11.21 1.32 7.75
N ARG A 28 11.09 0.05 8.16
CA ARG A 28 10.66 -1.02 7.25
C ARG A 28 9.20 -0.90 6.86
N VAL A 29 8.33 -0.54 7.80
CA VAL A 29 6.89 -0.37 7.52
C VAL A 29 6.67 0.83 6.59
N VAL A 30 7.35 1.95 6.83
CA VAL A 30 7.30 3.13 5.94
C VAL A 30 7.78 2.78 4.54
N GLN A 31 8.93 2.10 4.40
CA GLN A 31 9.41 1.66 3.08
C GLN A 31 8.42 0.75 2.34
N ALA A 32 7.73 -0.13 3.05
CA ALA A 32 6.72 -0.99 2.44
C ALA A 32 5.49 -0.19 1.97
N ILE A 33 5.08 0.83 2.73
CA ILE A 33 3.99 1.73 2.35
C ILE A 33 4.39 2.59 1.14
N ASP A 34 5.59 3.18 1.16
CA ASP A 34 6.11 3.97 0.04
C ASP A 34 6.18 3.15 -1.25
N ALA A 35 6.69 1.91 -1.15
CA ALA A 35 6.70 1.00 -2.28
C ALA A 35 5.27 0.73 -2.78
N LEU A 36 4.32 0.46 -1.87
CA LEU A 36 2.92 0.22 -2.23
C LEU A 36 2.27 1.46 -2.88
N ALA A 37 2.64 2.68 -2.48
CA ALA A 37 2.15 3.91 -3.09
C ALA A 37 2.69 4.07 -4.52
N GLU A 38 3.96 3.71 -4.75
CA GLU A 38 4.61 3.80 -6.06
C GLU A 38 4.07 2.76 -7.06
N GLY A 39 3.84 1.51 -6.63
CA GLY A 39 3.38 0.43 -7.52
C GLY A 39 1.90 0.09 -7.43
N GLY A 40 1.16 0.76 -6.57
CA GLY A 40 -0.26 0.52 -6.32
C GLY A 40 -0.58 -0.86 -5.74
N PRO A 41 -1.88 -1.23 -5.65
CA PRO A 41 -2.30 -2.55 -5.16
C PRO A 41 -1.66 -3.70 -5.98
N GLY A 42 -1.24 -3.39 -7.21
CA GLY A 42 -0.09 -3.94 -7.94
C GLY A 42 0.85 -4.86 -7.16
N LEU A 43 1.60 -4.21 -6.28
CA LEU A 43 2.69 -4.84 -5.55
C LEU A 43 2.20 -5.86 -4.53
N ALA A 44 1.04 -5.61 -3.92
CA ALA A 44 0.45 -6.54 -2.96
C ALA A 44 0.10 -7.89 -3.62
N TRP A 45 -0.40 -7.91 -4.86
CA TRP A 45 -0.68 -9.17 -5.56
C TRP A 45 0.56 -9.82 -6.20
N MET A 46 1.57 -9.04 -6.60
CA MET A 46 2.84 -9.58 -7.09
C MET A 46 3.59 -10.34 -5.99
N THR A 47 3.58 -9.83 -4.76
CA THR A 47 4.14 -10.54 -3.59
C THR A 47 3.37 -11.82 -3.24
N GLN A 48 2.10 -11.90 -3.65
CA GLN A 48 1.24 -13.08 -3.46
C GLN A 48 1.27 -14.06 -4.64
N GLY A 49 2.10 -13.83 -5.67
CA GLY A 49 2.25 -14.73 -6.83
C GLY A 49 1.13 -14.64 -7.88
N MET A 50 0.28 -13.62 -7.84
CA MET A 50 -0.86 -13.49 -8.74
C MET A 50 -0.64 -12.35 -9.74
N ALA A 51 -0.06 -12.65 -10.90
CA ALA A 51 0.45 -11.65 -11.86
C ALA A 51 -0.60 -10.78 -12.58
N VAL A 52 -1.90 -11.08 -12.46
CA VAL A 52 -2.99 -10.33 -13.09
C VAL A 52 -4.21 -10.38 -12.16
N PRO A 53 -4.83 -9.23 -11.80
CA PRO A 53 -6.07 -9.23 -11.03
C PRO A 53 -7.21 -9.90 -11.83
N PRO A 54 -8.15 -10.59 -11.16
CA PRO A 54 -9.20 -11.32 -11.86
C PRO A 54 -10.17 -10.32 -12.54
N GLU A 55 -10.63 -10.68 -13.74
CA GLU A 55 -11.56 -9.84 -14.51
C GLU A 55 -12.81 -9.51 -13.66
N GLY A 56 -13.06 -8.22 -13.42
CA GLY A 56 -14.11 -7.74 -12.52
C GLY A 56 -13.60 -6.99 -11.29
N PHE A 57 -12.31 -7.10 -10.95
CA PHE A 57 -11.62 -6.18 -10.03
C PHE A 57 -11.33 -4.85 -10.77
N ARG A 58 -12.37 -4.10 -11.12
CA ARG A 58 -12.18 -2.66 -11.35
C ARG A 58 -11.85 -2.11 -9.97
N LEU A 59 -10.59 -1.69 -9.79
CA LEU A 59 -10.07 -1.02 -8.59
C LEU A 59 -11.20 -0.13 -8.07
N MET A 60 -11.85 -0.55 -6.98
CA MET A 60 -12.89 0.27 -6.37
C MET A 60 -12.21 1.60 -6.10
N GLU A 61 -12.68 2.67 -6.75
CA GLU A 61 -12.45 3.99 -6.18
C GLU A 61 -13.02 3.89 -4.76
N VAL A 62 -12.12 3.78 -3.79
CA VAL A 62 -12.44 3.90 -2.37
C VAL A 62 -12.83 5.36 -2.20
N SER A 63 -14.07 5.66 -2.55
CA SER A 63 -14.71 6.93 -2.26
C SER A 63 -15.01 6.99 -0.77
N ALA A 64 -14.69 8.15 -0.19
CA ALA A 64 -14.74 8.52 1.22
C ALA A 64 -16.03 8.16 1.97
#